data_AF-A0A2S7I6N2-F1
#
_entry.id   AF-A0A2S7I6N2-F1
#
_cell.length_a   1.000
_cell.length_b   1.000
_cell.length_c   1.000
_cell.angle_alpha   90.00
_cell.angle_beta   90.00
_cell.angle_gamma   90.00
#
_symmetry.space_group_name_H-M   'P 1'
#
loop_
_entity.id
_entity.type
_entity.pdbx_description
1 polymer ?
#
loop_
_entity_poly.entity_id
_entity_poly.type
_entity_poly.pdbx_seq_one_letter_code
_entity_poly.pdbx_strand_id
1 'polypeptide(L)'
;MKDITTTQDIQLLVNTFYESVRESEIGFFFEEIAQVNWEKHLPKMYIFWQALLFADVKFDGNPMGAHFPINEKMAMEKHHFDTWLRLWKSTVDQLFSGKIAESAKSKAENIASLMSYKMEMDTKLRKL
;
A
#
# COMPACT_ATOMS: atom_id res chain seq x y z
N MET A 1 -8.86 8.20 -20.28
CA MET A 1 -8.87 6.92 -19.55
C MET A 1 -10.23 6.77 -18.88
N LYS A 2 -10.60 5.57 -18.42
CA LYS A 2 -11.84 5.36 -17.65
C LYS A 2 -11.58 5.52 -16.15
N ASP A 3 -12.63 5.73 -15.37
CA ASP A 3 -12.54 5.69 -13.91
C ASP A 3 -12.54 4.23 -13.40
N ILE A 4 -12.24 4.05 -12.11
CA ILE A 4 -12.28 2.75 -11.43
C ILE A 4 -13.73 2.43 -11.05
N THR A 5 -14.33 1.38 -11.62
CA THR A 5 -15.76 1.09 -11.41
C THR A 5 -16.07 -0.34 -11.00
N THR A 6 -15.10 -1.25 -11.04
CA THR A 6 -15.32 -2.68 -10.78
C THR A 6 -14.22 -3.29 -9.89
N THR A 7 -14.52 -4.45 -9.28
CA THR A 7 -13.50 -5.23 -8.56
C THR A 7 -12.35 -5.66 -9.47
N GLN A 8 -12.62 -5.92 -10.75
CA GLN A 8 -11.59 -6.26 -11.74
C GLN A 8 -10.62 -5.09 -11.98
N ASP A 9 -11.12 -3.85 -11.94
CA ASP A 9 -10.27 -2.66 -12.02
C ASP A 9 -9.36 -2.51 -10.80
N ILE A 10 -9.88 -2.83 -9.60
CA ILE A 10 -9.07 -2.87 -8.38
C ILE A 10 -8.00 -3.94 -8.47
N GLN A 11 -8.33 -5.14 -8.95
CA GLN A 11 -7.35 -6.22 -9.12
C GLN A 11 -6.24 -5.81 -10.09
N LEU A 12 -6.59 -5.23 -11.24
CA LEU A 12 -5.62 -4.71 -12.20
C LEU A 12 -4.72 -3.65 -11.56
N LEU A 13 -5.30 -2.64 -10.92
CA LEU A 13 -4.56 -1.58 -10.24
C LEU A 13 -3.57 -2.14 -9.22
N VAL A 14 -4.05 -3.00 -8.32
CA VAL A 14 -3.25 -3.55 -7.22
C VAL A 14 -2.13 -4.45 -7.75
N ASN A 15 -2.39 -5.26 -8.78
CA ASN A 15 -1.37 -6.11 -9.39
C ASN A 15 -0.26 -5.28 -10.05
N THR A 16 -0.62 -4.34 -10.93
CA THR A 16 0.37 -3.48 -11.61
C THR A 16 1.17 -2.64 -10.60
N PHE A 17 0.51 -2.20 -9.52
CA PHE A 17 1.18 -1.50 -8.44
C PHE A 17 2.24 -2.38 -7.75
N TYR A 18 1.87 -3.59 -7.34
CA TYR A 18 2.81 -4.47 -6.64
C TYR A 18 3.90 -5.04 -7.55
N GLU A 19 3.66 -5.21 -8.85
CA GLU A 19 4.73 -5.45 -9.83
C GLU A 19 5.78 -4.33 -9.78
N SER A 20 5.32 -3.07 -9.76
CA SER A 20 6.22 -1.91 -9.67
C SER A 20 6.96 -1.81 -8.32
N VAL A 21 6.30 -2.20 -7.22
CA VAL A 21 6.91 -2.24 -5.87
C VAL A 21 8.06 -3.24 -5.83
N ARG A 22 7.88 -4.43 -6.41
CA ARG A 22 8.88 -5.52 -6.37
C ARG A 22 10.18 -5.14 -7.08
N GLU A 23 10.10 -4.35 -8.14
CA GLU A 23 11.26 -3.88 -8.91
C GLU A 23 11.89 -2.58 -8.35
N SER A 24 11.37 -2.04 -7.25
CA SER A 24 11.81 -0.77 -6.67
C SER A 24 12.70 -0.95 -5.45
N GLU A 25 13.27 0.15 -4.95
CA GLU A 25 14.09 0.16 -3.73
C GLU A 25 13.36 -0.34 -2.48
N ILE A 26 12.03 -0.36 -2.47
CA ILE A 26 11.25 -0.88 -1.32
C ILE A 26 10.89 -2.36 -1.48
N GLY A 27 11.21 -2.99 -2.62
CA GLY A 27 10.91 -4.39 -2.90
C GLY A 27 11.51 -5.35 -1.86
N PHE A 28 12.70 -5.04 -1.33
CA PHE A 28 13.37 -5.87 -0.32
C PHE A 28 12.57 -5.99 0.99
N PHE A 29 11.76 -4.99 1.37
CA PHE A 29 10.88 -5.13 2.54
C PHE A 29 9.87 -6.24 2.36
N PHE A 30 9.37 -6.42 1.13
CA PHE A 30 8.37 -7.43 0.79
C PHE A 30 9.02 -8.80 0.59
N GLU A 31 10.12 -8.87 -0.16
CA GLU A 31 10.74 -10.14 -0.55
C GLU A 31 11.69 -10.70 0.52
N GLU A 32 12.54 -9.87 1.13
CA GLU A 32 13.61 -10.34 2.02
C GLU A 32 13.23 -10.24 3.50
N ILE A 33 12.64 -9.11 3.92
CA ILE A 33 12.34 -8.84 5.34
C ILE A 33 11.02 -9.50 5.78
N ALA A 34 9.96 -9.27 5.01
CA ALA A 34 8.62 -9.78 5.29
C ALA A 34 8.37 -11.16 4.65
N GLN A 35 9.11 -11.52 3.59
CA GLN A 35 8.96 -12.78 2.84
C GLN A 35 7.48 -13.03 2.47
N VAL A 36 6.90 -12.04 1.81
CA VAL A 36 5.46 -12.01 1.51
C VAL A 36 5.07 -13.19 0.63
N ASN A 37 4.06 -13.94 1.08
CA ASN A 37 3.36 -14.87 0.20
C ASN A 37 2.38 -14.07 -0.68
N TRP A 38 2.77 -13.81 -1.93
CA TRP A 38 2.00 -13.00 -2.87
C TRP A 38 0.62 -13.57 -3.20
N GLU A 39 0.48 -14.91 -3.30
CA GLU A 39 -0.80 -15.57 -3.53
C GLU A 39 -1.81 -15.29 -2.40
N LYS A 40 -1.35 -15.13 -1.16
CA LYS A 40 -2.18 -14.79 0.00
C LYS A 40 -2.31 -13.29 0.22
N HIS A 41 -1.31 -12.51 -0.17
CA HIS A 41 -1.27 -11.06 0.07
C HIS A 41 -2.17 -10.30 -0.90
N LEU A 42 -2.09 -10.58 -2.20
CA LEU A 42 -2.85 -9.84 -3.21
C LEU A 42 -4.37 -9.90 -2.99
N PRO A 43 -5.00 -11.06 -2.68
CA PRO A 43 -6.43 -11.10 -2.35
C PRO A 43 -6.84 -10.19 -1.20
N LYS A 44 -6.00 -10.06 -0.17
CA LYS A 44 -6.27 -9.15 0.96
C LYS A 44 -6.19 -7.69 0.52
N MET A 45 -5.24 -7.36 -0.36
CA MET A 45 -5.07 -6.00 -0.87
C MET A 45 -6.21 -5.60 -1.81
N TYR A 46 -6.77 -6.53 -2.58
CA TYR A 46 -7.98 -6.25 -3.36
C TYR A 46 -9.14 -5.85 -2.43
N ILE A 47 -9.40 -6.64 -1.37
CA ILE A 47 -10.47 -6.35 -0.41
C ILE A 47 -10.21 -5.03 0.32
N PHE A 48 -8.97 -4.76 0.71
CA PHE A 48 -8.57 -3.52 1.37
C PHE A 48 -8.91 -2.29 0.52
N TRP A 49 -8.47 -2.27 -0.74
CA TRP A 49 -8.72 -1.14 -1.63
C TRP A 49 -10.18 -1.04 -2.07
N GLN A 50 -10.85 -2.16 -2.28
CA GLN A 50 -12.28 -2.18 -2.56
C GLN A 50 -13.08 -1.57 -1.40
N ALA A 51 -12.82 -2.01 -0.16
CA ALA A 51 -13.45 -1.45 1.04
C ALA A 51 -13.20 0.07 1.15
N LEU A 52 -11.98 0.52 0.85
CA LEU A 52 -11.62 1.93 0.94
C LEU A 52 -12.26 2.81 -0.14
N LEU A 53 -12.45 2.29 -1.35
CA LEU A 53 -12.88 3.07 -2.51
C LEU A 53 -14.38 2.98 -2.78
N PHE A 54 -14.99 1.81 -2.55
CA PHE A 54 -16.40 1.56 -2.82
C PHE A 54 -17.25 1.44 -1.55
N ALA A 55 -16.64 1.14 -0.40
CA ALA A 55 -17.35 0.95 0.88
C ALA A 55 -18.49 -0.09 0.84
N ASP A 56 -18.41 -1.04 -0.10
CA ASP A 56 -19.35 -2.13 -0.32
C ASP A 56 -18.98 -3.42 0.45
N VAL A 57 -17.71 -3.53 0.84
CA VAL A 57 -17.16 -4.67 1.59
C VAL A 57 -16.40 -4.19 2.83
N LYS A 58 -16.26 -5.08 3.82
CA LYS A 58 -15.47 -4.83 5.03
C LYS A 58 -14.09 -5.45 4.87
N PHE A 59 -13.05 -4.66 5.11
CA PHE A 59 -11.70 -5.17 5.34
C PHE A 59 -11.53 -5.53 6.82
N ASP A 60 -11.19 -6.79 7.09
CA ASP A 60 -10.96 -7.29 8.45
C ASP A 60 -9.47 -7.63 8.63
N GLY A 61 -8.68 -6.63 8.99
CA GLY A 61 -7.25 -6.77 9.16
C GLY A 61 -6.68 -5.71 10.10
N ASN A 62 -5.47 -5.98 10.60
CA ASN A 62 -4.71 -5.07 11.44
C ASN A 62 -3.44 -4.62 10.70
N PRO A 63 -3.49 -3.53 9.91
CA PRO A 63 -2.33 -3.05 9.17
C PRO A 63 -1.14 -2.76 10.09
N MET A 64 -1.34 -2.06 11.21
CA MET A 64 -0.24 -1.72 12.12
C MET A 64 0.46 -2.97 12.68
N GLY A 65 -0.31 -3.97 13.10
CA GLY A 65 0.23 -5.23 13.60
C GLY A 65 1.03 -6.01 12.56
N ALA A 66 0.77 -5.82 11.26
CA ALA A 66 1.56 -6.42 10.20
C ALA A 66 2.87 -5.66 9.91
N HIS A 67 2.88 -4.33 10.08
CA HIS A 67 4.01 -3.49 9.68
C HIS A 67 5.03 -3.26 10.80
N PHE A 68 4.63 -3.19 12.07
CA PHE A 68 5.58 -3.01 13.18
C PHE A 68 6.66 -4.10 13.26
N PRO A 69 6.36 -5.41 13.12
CA PRO A 69 7.40 -6.44 13.14
C PRO A 69 8.42 -6.32 11.99
N ILE A 70 8.01 -5.75 10.86
CA ILE A 70 8.92 -5.48 9.73
C ILE A 70 9.82 -4.30 10.11
N ASN A 71 9.23 -3.23 10.67
CA ASN A 71 9.94 -2.04 11.13
C ASN A 71 10.97 -2.34 12.23
N GLU A 72 10.68 -3.34 13.05
CA GLU A 72 11.60 -3.83 14.08
C GLU A 72 12.85 -4.45 13.48
N LYS A 73 12.69 -5.29 12.45
CA LYS A 73 13.79 -5.94 11.73
C LYS A 73 14.59 -4.97 10.87
N MET A 74 13.90 -4.06 10.20
CA MET A 74 14.48 -3.03 9.34
C MET A 74 13.63 -1.77 9.40
N ALA A 75 14.25 -0.64 9.76
CA ALA A 75 13.53 0.61 9.89
C ALA A 75 12.91 1.05 8.55
N MET A 76 11.59 1.18 8.53
CA MET A 76 10.85 1.79 7.44
C MET A 76 10.85 3.30 7.63
N GLU A 77 11.80 3.95 6.96
CA GLU A 77 11.92 5.41 6.95
C GLU A 77 10.96 6.10 5.98
N LYS A 78 10.81 7.42 6.15
CA LYS A 78 9.90 8.27 5.35
C LYS A 78 10.09 8.11 3.84
N HIS A 79 11.32 8.03 3.37
CA HIS A 79 11.61 7.94 1.94
C HIS A 79 11.05 6.66 1.30
N HIS A 80 10.97 5.55 2.05
CA HIS A 80 10.32 4.33 1.57
C HIS A 80 8.82 4.53 1.33
N PHE A 81 8.13 5.24 2.23
CA PHE A 81 6.72 5.57 2.07
C PHE A 81 6.50 6.58 0.93
N ASP A 82 7.42 7.53 0.73
CA ASP A 82 7.39 8.44 -0.40
C ASP A 82 7.51 7.67 -1.74
N THR A 83 8.37 6.65 -1.79
CA THR A 83 8.49 5.75 -2.96
C THR A 83 7.24 4.91 -3.17
N TRP A 84 6.70 4.28 -2.13
CA TRP A 84 5.43 3.54 -2.21
C TRP A 84 4.30 4.42 -2.76
N LEU A 85 4.18 5.65 -2.27
CA LEU A 85 3.16 6.61 -2.70
C LEU A 85 3.35 7.07 -4.14
N ARG A 86 4.60 7.34 -4.55
CA ARG A 86 4.94 7.71 -5.93
C ARG A 86 4.56 6.62 -6.91
N LEU A 87 4.92 5.37 -6.60
CA LEU A 87 4.56 4.21 -7.41
C LEU A 87 3.04 4.06 -7.52
N TRP A 88 2.32 4.16 -6.40
CA TRP A 88 0.86 4.06 -6.39
C TRP A 88 0.21 5.11 -7.30
N LYS A 89 0.59 6.39 -7.14
CA LYS A 89 0.06 7.49 -7.96
C LYS A 89 0.36 7.28 -9.44
N SER A 90 1.60 6.89 -9.77
CA SER A 90 2.00 6.60 -11.15
C SER A 90 1.16 5.47 -11.75
N THR A 91 0.91 4.39 -11.01
CA THR A 91 0.07 3.28 -11.47
C THR A 91 -1.37 3.73 -11.69
N VAL A 92 -1.94 4.52 -10.77
CA VAL A 92 -3.29 5.08 -10.94
C VAL A 92 -3.36 5.94 -12.21
N ASP A 93 -2.42 6.87 -12.39
CA ASP A 93 -2.41 7.80 -13.53
C ASP A 93 -2.14 7.09 -14.87
N GLN A 94 -1.46 5.94 -14.85
CA GLN A 94 -1.24 5.10 -16.04
C GLN A 94 -2.51 4.36 -16.47
N LEU A 95 -3.34 3.91 -15.53
CA LEU A 95 -4.45 3.00 -15.80
C LEU A 95 -5.82 3.68 -15.82
N PHE A 96 -6.00 4.74 -15.02
CA PHE A 96 -7.32 5.30 -14.72
C PHE A 96 -7.31 6.83 -14.65
N SER A 97 -8.49 7.42 -14.84
CA SER A 97 -8.74 8.84 -14.60
C SER A 97 -10.18 9.03 -14.18
N GLY A 98 -10.45 9.87 -13.18
CA GLY A 98 -11.80 10.14 -12.71
C GLY A 98 -11.88 10.32 -11.20
N LYS A 99 -13.10 10.42 -10.67
CA LYS A 99 -13.35 10.72 -9.27
C LYS A 99 -12.81 9.63 -8.33
N ILE A 100 -12.98 8.36 -8.68
CA ILE A 100 -12.48 7.25 -7.84
C ILE A 100 -10.96 7.14 -7.97
N ALA A 101 -10.39 7.36 -9.15
CA ALA A 101 -8.93 7.44 -9.33
C ALA A 101 -8.29 8.55 -8.46
N GLU A 102 -8.85 9.76 -8.44
CA GLU A 102 -8.37 10.84 -7.56
C GLU A 102 -8.55 10.50 -6.07
N SER A 103 -9.67 9.87 -5.72
CA SER A 103 -9.91 9.36 -4.35
C SER A 103 -8.87 8.31 -3.94
N ALA A 104 -8.45 7.42 -4.86
CA ALA A 104 -7.41 6.43 -4.62
C ALA A 104 -6.06 7.08 -4.33
N LYS A 105 -5.68 8.13 -5.06
CA LYS A 105 -4.46 8.90 -4.80
C LYS A 105 -4.51 9.60 -3.45
N SER A 106 -5.60 10.32 -3.14
CA SER A 106 -5.75 11.01 -1.85
C SER A 106 -5.76 10.05 -0.65
N LYS A 107 -6.44 8.90 -0.76
CA LYS A 107 -6.43 7.89 0.31
C LYS A 107 -5.05 7.29 0.53
N ALA A 108 -4.30 7.02 -0.54
CA ALA A 108 -2.93 6.54 -0.46
C ALA A 108 -2.00 7.55 0.24
N GLU A 109 -2.15 8.85 -0.01
CA GLU A 109 -1.39 9.90 0.69
C GLU A 109 -1.61 9.86 2.20
N ASN A 110 -2.87 9.73 2.63
CA ASN A 110 -3.22 9.62 4.05
C ASN A 110 -2.64 8.35 4.69
N ILE A 111 -2.70 7.22 3.98
CA ILE A 111 -2.13 5.94 4.43
C ILE A 111 -0.61 6.05 4.58
N ALA A 112 0.09 6.56 3.55
CA ALA A 112 1.53 6.71 3.56
C ALA A 112 1.99 7.63 4.70
N SER A 113 1.30 8.76 4.89
CA SER A 113 1.60 9.71 5.97
C SER A 113 1.41 9.09 7.36
N LEU A 114 0.29 8.38 7.58
CA LEU A 114 0.01 7.71 8.84
C LEU A 114 1.02 6.60 9.13
N MET A 115 1.31 5.75 8.15
CA MET A 115 2.26 4.64 8.29
C MET A 115 3.67 5.18 8.60
N SER A 116 4.14 6.17 7.84
CA SER A 116 5.44 6.79 8.07
C SER A 116 5.54 7.34 9.50
N TYR A 117 4.54 8.07 9.98
CA TYR A 117 4.53 8.60 11.34
C TYR A 117 4.56 7.48 12.39
N LYS A 118 3.77 6.42 12.20
CA LYS A 118 3.69 5.30 13.13
C LYS A 118 5.00 4.51 13.20
N MET A 119 5.65 4.26 12.07
CA MET A 119 6.94 3.56 12.03
C MET A 119 8.06 4.40 12.64
N GLU A 120 8.06 5.72 12.41
CA GLU A 120 9.02 6.63 13.04
C GLU A 120 8.85 6.63 14.57
N MET A 121 7.61 6.73 15.05
CA MET A 121 7.29 6.70 16.48
C MET A 121 7.68 5.38 17.13
N ASP A 122 7.36 4.25 16.51
CA ASP A 122 7.76 2.92 16.97
C ASP A 122 9.29 2.82 17.12
N THR A 123 10.02 3.28 16.10
CA THR A 123 11.50 3.28 16.12
C THR A 123 12.07 4.15 17.23
N LYS A 124 11.46 5.31 17.50
CA LYS A 124 11.88 6.19 18.59
C LYS A 124 11.62 5.55 19.96
N LEU A 125 10.44 4.95 20.16
CA LEU A 125 10.05 4.33 21.43
C LEU A 125 10.94 3.13 21.78
N ARG A 126 11.38 2.33 20.79
CA ARG A 126 12.29 1.20 21.02
C ARG A 126 13.73 1.60 21.39
N LYS A 127 14.10 2.87 21.18
CA LYS A 127 15.43 3.41 21.51
C LYS A 127 15.49 4.08 22.89
N LEU A 128 14.34 4.22 23.56
CA LEU A 128 14.24 4.71 24.94
C LEU A 128 14.42 3.57 25.93
#